data_AF-A0A6S5BTS8-F1
#
_entry.id   AF-A0A6S5BTS8-F1
#
_cell.length_a   1.000
_cell.length_b   1.000
_cell.length_c   1.000
_cell.angle_alpha   90.00
_cell.angle_beta   90.00
_cell.angle_gamma   90.00
#
_symmetry.space_group_name_H-M   'P 1'
#
loop_
_entity.id
_entity.type
_entity.pdbx_description
1 polymer ?
#
loop_
_entity_poly.entity_id
_entity_poly.type
_entity_poly.pdbx_seq_one_letter_code
_entity_poly.pdbx_strand_id
1 'polypeptide(L)'
;MTLPYEQRHYGFNHYQMALQAAQGGMGVAMGREVLVRGLLEQGALVAVGGPAVAAGRNYELISPRENSERPRFRAFSDWLRSEVALSLPGSDRIL
;
A
#
# COMPACT_ATOMS: atom_id res chain seq x y z
N MET A 1 16.91 4.88 29.07
CA MET A 1 17.50 5.65 27.95
C MET A 1 16.34 6.09 27.07
N THR A 2 15.83 7.30 27.29
CA THR A 2 14.69 7.88 26.56
C THR A 2 15.18 8.36 25.20
N LEU A 3 14.49 7.97 24.13
CA LEU A 3 14.85 8.39 22.77
C LEU A 3 14.42 9.86 22.58
N PRO A 4 15.27 10.73 22.00
CA PRO A 4 15.07 12.19 21.94
C PRO A 4 13.93 12.68 20.99
N TYR A 5 12.98 11.82 20.60
CA TYR A 5 11.85 12.18 19.72
C TYR A 5 10.52 12.34 20.46
N GLU A 6 10.50 12.30 21.79
CA GLU A 6 9.26 12.34 22.60
C GLU A 6 8.39 13.59 22.40
N GLN A 7 8.87 14.63 21.71
CA GLN A 7 8.13 15.89 21.55
C GLN A 7 7.73 16.24 20.10
N ARG A 8 8.05 15.43 19.09
CA ARG A 8 7.69 15.71 17.68
C ARG A 8 7.32 14.45 16.91
N HIS A 9 6.19 13.85 17.25
CA HIS A 9 5.59 12.77 16.45
C HIS A 9 4.20 13.18 15.96
N TYR A 10 4.06 13.29 14.65
CA TYR A 10 2.74 13.43 14.01
C TYR A 10 2.14 12.03 13.88
N GLY A 11 1.14 11.74 14.71
CA GLY A 11 0.37 10.50 14.64
C GLY A 11 -0.81 10.66 13.70
N PHE A 12 -0.94 9.76 12.73
CA PHE A 12 -2.07 9.72 11.81
C PHE A 12 -2.79 8.38 11.92
N ASN A 13 -4.12 8.43 12.08
CA ASN A 13 -4.95 7.24 12.14
C ASN A 13 -5.26 6.65 10.76
N HIS A 14 -5.10 7.45 9.69
CA HIS A 14 -5.34 7.00 8.32
C HIS A 14 -4.05 6.97 7.53
N TYR A 15 -3.86 5.86 6.83
CA TYR A 15 -2.72 5.62 5.96
C TYR A 15 -2.47 6.77 4.96
N GLN A 16 -3.53 7.24 4.31
CA GLN A 16 -3.43 8.31 3.31
C GLN A 16 -2.95 9.63 3.92
N MET A 17 -3.35 9.96 5.15
CA MET A 17 -2.89 11.20 5.81
C MET A 17 -1.40 11.14 6.13
N ALA A 18 -0.88 9.98 6.53
CA ALA A 18 0.56 9.79 6.75
C ALA A 18 1.36 9.95 5.45
N LEU A 19 0.86 9.42 4.33
CA LEU A 19 1.48 9.60 3.02
C LEU A 19 1.48 11.07 2.59
N GLN A 20 0.35 11.76 2.72
CA GLN A 20 0.23 13.17 2.37
C GLN A 20 1.18 14.05 3.22
N ALA A 21 1.32 13.74 4.50
CA ALA A 21 2.28 14.42 5.37
C ALA A 21 3.74 14.19 4.91
N ALA A 22 4.09 12.97 4.52
CA ALA A 22 5.41 12.65 3.97
C ALA A 22 5.67 13.38 2.63
N GLN A 23 4.68 13.40 1.72
CA GLN A 23 4.76 14.17 0.47
C GLN A 23 4.93 15.67 0.73
N GLY A 24 4.29 16.20 1.78
CA GLY A 24 4.42 17.58 2.23
C GLY A 24 5.72 17.89 2.98
N GLY A 25 6.66 16.94 3.08
CA GLY A 25 7.95 17.14 3.73
C GLY A 25 7.91 17.11 5.27
N MET A 26 6.82 16.64 5.87
CA MET A 26 6.68 16.56 7.33
C MET A 26 7.49 15.42 7.97
N GLY A 27 8.03 14.50 7.15
CA GLY A 27 8.88 13.41 7.61
C GLY A 27 8.87 12.20 6.67
N VAL A 28 9.17 11.03 7.22
CA VAL A 28 9.17 9.73 6.51
C VAL A 28 7.95 8.92 6.97
N ALA A 29 7.31 8.21 6.04
CA ALA A 29 6.21 7.30 6.32
C ALA A 29 6.49 5.90 5.76
N MET A 30 6.03 4.86 6.45
CA MET A 30 6.02 3.51 5.90
C MET A 30 4.79 3.30 5.02
N GLY A 31 5.01 2.83 3.79
CA GLY A 31 3.99 2.61 2.78
C GLY A 31 3.95 1.18 2.26
N ARG A 32 2.78 0.74 1.79
CA ARG A 32 2.71 -0.46 0.95
C ARG A 32 3.08 -0.08 -0.46
N GLU A 33 4.10 -0.72 -1.02
CA GLU A 33 4.64 -0.39 -2.34
C GLU A 33 3.55 -0.31 -3.42
N VAL A 34 2.62 -1.26 -3.45
CA VAL A 34 1.50 -1.27 -4.42
C VAL A 34 0.63 -0.01 -4.36
N LEU A 35 0.50 0.64 -3.20
CA LEU A 35 -0.30 1.86 -3.04
C LEU A 35 0.49 3.14 -3.30
N VAL A 36 1.82 3.11 -3.16
CA VAL A 36 2.69 4.28 -3.34
C VAL A 36 3.50 4.25 -4.62
N ARG A 37 3.42 3.17 -5.42
CA ARG A 37 4.20 3.01 -6.65
C ARG A 37 4.09 4.21 -7.57
N GLY A 38 2.87 4.68 -7.85
CA GLY A 38 2.68 5.87 -8.68
C GLY A 38 3.34 7.13 -8.09
N LEU A 39 3.36 7.28 -6.77
CA LEU A 39 4.04 8.40 -6.10
C LEU A 39 5.57 8.29 -6.18
N LEU A 40 6.11 7.06 -6.13
CA LEU A 40 7.53 6.80 -6.32
C LEU A 40 7.96 7.05 -7.77
N GLU A 41 7.18 6.57 -8.73
CA GLU A 41 7.42 6.76 -10.17
C GLU A 41 7.36 8.24 -10.58
N GLN A 42 6.46 9.01 -9.97
CA GLN A 42 6.34 10.46 -10.18
C GLN A 42 7.43 11.26 -9.44
N GLY A 43 8.24 10.63 -8.59
CA GLY A 43 9.22 11.31 -7.73
C GLY A 43 8.59 12.16 -6.62
N ALA A 44 7.28 12.05 -6.40
CA ALA A 44 6.58 12.71 -5.30
C ALA A 44 6.93 12.07 -3.94
N LEU A 45 7.39 10.82 -3.94
CA LEU A 45 8.02 10.14 -2.83
C LEU A 45 9.31 9.48 -3.31
N VAL A 46 10.22 9.22 -2.36
CA VAL A 46 11.45 8.45 -2.61
C VAL A 46 11.55 7.36 -1.53
N ALA A 47 11.99 6.16 -1.93
CA ALA A 47 12.23 5.08 -0.98
C ALA A 47 13.46 5.39 -0.11
N VAL A 48 13.27 5.46 1.21
CA VAL A 48 14.33 5.83 2.16
C VAL A 48 14.91 4.60 2.83
N GLY A 49 16.06 4.15 2.32
CA GLY A 49 16.94 3.17 2.98
C GLY A 49 16.38 1.74 3.14
N GLY A 50 17.27 0.74 3.07
CA GLY A 50 16.95 -0.67 3.31
C GLY A 50 16.13 -1.36 2.21
N PRO A 51 16.14 -2.71 2.17
CA PRO A 51 15.27 -3.47 1.28
C PRO A 51 13.80 -3.34 1.70
N ALA A 52 12.88 -3.54 0.76
CA ALA A 52 11.46 -3.65 1.08
C ALA A 52 11.24 -4.78 2.12
N VAL A 53 10.39 -4.50 3.11
CA VAL A 53 10.06 -5.46 4.17
C VAL A 53 8.71 -6.09 3.85
N ALA A 54 8.62 -7.42 4.00
CA ALA A 54 7.37 -8.14 3.81
C ALA A 54 6.30 -7.64 4.79
N ALA A 55 5.17 -7.15 4.26
CA ALA A 55 4.09 -6.59 5.07
C ALA A 55 3.32 -7.63 5.91
N GLY A 56 3.55 -8.93 5.68
CA GLY A 56 2.93 -10.04 6.42
C GLY A 56 1.41 -10.19 6.24
N ARG A 57 0.77 -9.37 5.39
CA ARG A 57 -0.68 -9.42 5.10
C ARG A 57 -0.97 -9.01 3.67
N ASN A 58 -1.90 -9.70 3.01
CA ASN A 58 -2.32 -9.44 1.64
C ASN A 58 -3.62 -8.61 1.57
N TYR A 59 -3.94 -8.08 0.39
CA TYR A 59 -5.25 -7.52 0.10
C TYR A 59 -6.15 -8.65 -0.39
N GLU A 60 -7.27 -8.89 0.29
CA GLU A 60 -8.19 -9.98 -0.01
C GLU A 60 -9.54 -9.45 -0.48
N LEU A 61 -10.09 -10.08 -1.53
CA LEU A 61 -11.44 -9.83 -1.99
C LEU A 61 -12.40 -10.75 -1.24
N ILE A 62 -13.24 -10.17 -0.39
CA ILE A 62 -14.19 -10.90 0.46
C ILE A 62 -15.61 -10.65 0.00
N SER A 63 -16.41 -11.72 -0.12
CA SER A 63 -17.83 -11.65 -0.46
C SER A 63 -18.63 -12.72 0.28
N PRO A 64 -19.91 -12.47 0.62
CA PRO A 64 -20.84 -13.52 1.03
C PRO A 64 -20.91 -14.63 -0.02
N ARG A 65 -21.10 -15.87 0.42
CA ARG A 65 -21.08 -17.06 -0.45
C ARG A 65 -22.16 -17.00 -1.53
N GLU A 66 -23.31 -16.43 -1.20
CA GLU A 66 -24.46 -16.27 -2.09
C GLU A 66 -24.19 -15.25 -3.21
N ASN A 67 -23.24 -14.33 -2.98
CA ASN A 67 -22.90 -13.29 -3.94
C ASN A 67 -21.72 -13.67 -4.84
N SER A 68 -20.87 -14.61 -4.42
CA SER A 68 -19.70 -15.02 -5.21
C SER A 68 -20.06 -15.71 -6.52
N GLU A 69 -21.24 -16.34 -6.58
CA GLU A 69 -21.75 -17.00 -7.78
C GLU A 69 -22.48 -16.07 -8.74
N ARG A 70 -22.79 -14.83 -8.32
CA ARG A 70 -23.50 -13.88 -9.18
C ARG A 70 -22.62 -13.49 -10.37
N PRO A 71 -23.15 -13.48 -11.61
CA PRO A 71 -22.37 -13.12 -12.80
C PRO A 71 -21.68 -11.76 -12.69
N ARG A 72 -22.34 -10.77 -12.06
CA ARG A 72 -21.76 -9.43 -11.83
C ARG A 72 -20.55 -9.46 -10.91
N PHE A 73 -20.57 -10.28 -9.86
CA PHE A 73 -19.44 -10.40 -8.94
C PHE A 73 -18.27 -11.11 -9.61
N ARG A 74 -18.54 -12.18 -10.37
CA ARG A 74 -17.52 -12.88 -11.16
C ARG A 74 -16.85 -11.93 -12.15
N ALA A 75 -17.65 -11.24 -12.97
CA ALA A 75 -17.12 -10.26 -13.93
C ALA A 75 -16.25 -9.19 -13.26
N PHE A 76 -16.67 -8.64 -12.12
CA PHE A 76 -15.86 -7.68 -11.37
C PHE A 76 -14.58 -8.31 -10.79
N SER A 77 -14.66 -9.51 -10.24
CA SER A 77 -13.51 -10.21 -9.66
C SER A 77 -12.48 -10.57 -10.72
N ASP A 78 -12.93 -11.01 -11.88
CA ASP A 78 -12.07 -11.37 -13.01
C ASP A 78 -11.39 -10.13 -13.57
N TRP A 79 -12.13 -9.03 -13.76
CA TRP A 79 -11.57 -7.74 -14.14
C TRP A 79 -10.55 -7.23 -13.10
N LEU A 80 -10.89 -7.26 -11.81
CA LEU A 80 -9.99 -6.80 -10.75
C LEU A 80 -8.68 -7.60 -10.74
N ARG A 81 -8.76 -8.92 -10.94
CA ARG A 81 -7.58 -9.79 -11.05
C ARG A 81 -6.74 -9.43 -12.28
N SER A 82 -7.35 -9.12 -13.43
CA SER A 82 -6.61 -8.69 -14.61
C SER A 82 -5.90 -7.36 -14.39
N GLU A 83 -6.56 -6.37 -13.77
CA GLU A 83 -5.94 -5.07 -13.47
C GLU A 83 -4.75 -5.20 -12.51
N VAL A 84 -4.88 -6.05 -11.47
CA VAL A 84 -3.79 -6.31 -10.52
C VAL A 84 -2.61 -7.00 -11.19
N ALA A 85 -2.87 -7.95 -12.09
CA ALA A 85 -1.81 -8.62 -12.85
C ALA A 85 -1.04 -7.64 -13.77
N LEU A 86 -1.74 -6.66 -14.36
CA LEU A 86 -1.11 -5.61 -15.17
C LEU A 86 -0.29 -4.62 -14.33
N SER A 87 -0.69 -4.39 -13.08
CA SER A 87 -0.11 -3.37 -12.20
C SER A 87 1.11 -3.83 -11.39
N LEU A 88 1.47 -5.13 -11.45
CA LEU A 88 2.56 -5.73 -10.66
C LEU A 88 3.74 -6.24 -11.52
N PRO A 89 4.35 -5.44 -12.43
CA PRO A 89 5.60 -5.86 -13.05
C PRO A 89 6.71 -5.90 -11.98
N GLY A 90 7.14 -7.10 -11.57
CA GLY A 90 8.38 -7.28 -10.78
C GLY A 90 8.24 -7.60 -9.28
N SER A 91 7.05 -7.86 -8.76
CA SER A 91 6.89 -8.32 -7.35
C SER A 91 7.05 -9.84 -7.19
N ASP A 92 7.91 -10.48 -7.99
CA ASP A 92 8.15 -11.93 -7.99
C ASP A 92 9.37 -12.32 -7.14
N ARG A 93 9.56 -11.65 -6.01
CA ARG A 93 10.51 -12.06 -4.97
C ARG A 93 9.86 -11.77 -3.63
N ILE A 94 9.72 -12.81 -2.81
CA ILE A 94 9.05 -12.86 -1.51
C ILE A 94 7.58 -13.31 -1.62
N LEU A 95 7.39 -14.53 -2.13
CA LEU A 95 6.42 -15.46 -1.55
C LEU A 95 7.12 -16.25 -0.44
#